data_AF-A0A257K456-F1
#
_entry.id   AF-A0A257K456-F1
#
_cell.length_a   1.000
_cell.length_b   1.000
_cell.length_c   1.000
_cell.angle_alpha   90.00
_cell.angle_beta   90.00
_cell.angle_gamma   90.00
#
_symmetry.space_group_name_H-M   'P 1'
#
loop_
_entity.id
_entity.type
_entity.pdbx_description
1 polymer ?
#
loop_
_entity_poly.entity_id
_entity_poly.type
_entity_poly.pdbx_seq_one_letter_code
_entity_poly.pdbx_strand_id
1 'polypeptide(L)'
;MIHDILLGIPLGILLCFMIGPVFFVLLETAATKGFRAAMVFDLGVVTADIVFIAIAFFSSYRLINRIKDDPALFIFGGLIMVTYGIISFLKLRRNAKVQTEEPELEIIKKNYGSLYLKGFLLNFINVGVLGFWVLIFITFGPSLQLDYSRMSLFFASVIGTYLVVDIMKMLLAKKLKNKMTPENILKIKKITSILLIIFGISIMLQGWFPSDQKFVKDAVDIIGPHEKSR
;
A
#
# COMPACT_ATOMS: atom_id res chain seq x y z
N MET A 1 19.80 -12.03 15.95
CA MET A 1 18.43 -12.55 16.04
C MET A 1 17.47 -11.57 16.70
N ILE A 2 17.52 -11.33 18.03
CA ILE A 2 16.59 -10.35 18.68
C ILE A 2 16.77 -8.94 18.13
N HIS A 3 18.02 -8.50 17.95
CA HIS A 3 18.31 -7.22 17.32
C HIS A 3 17.67 -7.06 15.93
N ASP A 4 17.71 -8.13 15.12
CA ASP A 4 17.14 -8.13 13.76
C ASP A 4 15.60 -7.99 13.81
N ILE A 5 14.95 -8.58 14.82
CA ILE A 5 13.52 -8.38 15.09
C ILE A 5 13.25 -6.92 15.45
N LEU A 6 14.02 -6.35 16.38
CA LEU A 6 13.82 -4.98 16.86
C LEU A 6 14.02 -3.94 15.74
N LEU A 7 14.94 -4.17 14.81
CA LEU A 7 15.11 -3.32 13.62
C LEU A 7 13.87 -3.34 12.71
N GLY A 8 13.17 -4.47 12.62
CA GLY A 8 11.99 -4.61 11.77
C GLY A 8 10.76 -3.88 12.31
N ILE A 9 10.64 -3.70 13.63
CA ILE A 9 9.43 -3.14 14.27
C ILE A 9 9.14 -1.70 13.81
N PRO A 10 10.08 -0.72 13.89
CA PRO A 10 9.83 0.64 13.41
C PRO A 10 9.42 0.69 11.94
N LEU A 11 10.04 -0.17 11.12
CA LEU A 11 9.79 -0.25 9.68
C LEU A 11 8.41 -0.82 9.38
N GLY A 12 7.95 -1.82 10.13
CA GLY A 12 6.60 -2.36 10.02
C GLY A 12 5.52 -1.35 10.42
N ILE A 13 5.76 -0.58 11.49
CA ILE A 13 4.87 0.52 11.89
C ILE A 13 4.83 1.59 10.80
N LEU A 14 5.98 1.99 10.25
CA LEU A 14 6.07 2.98 9.18
C LEU A 14 5.33 2.51 7.92
N LEU A 15 5.59 1.29 7.47
CA LEU A 15 4.98 0.70 6.28
C LEU A 15 3.46 0.78 6.33
N CYS A 16 2.87 0.50 7.49
CA CYS A 16 1.45 0.52 7.75
C CYS A 16 0.76 1.86 7.38
N PHE A 17 1.48 2.98 7.36
CA PHE A 17 0.97 4.30 6.95
C PHE A 17 1.44 4.72 5.55
N MET A 18 2.52 4.14 5.04
CA MET A 18 3.09 4.46 3.72
C MET A 18 2.33 3.84 2.54
N ILE A 19 1.45 2.87 2.75
CA ILE A 19 0.75 2.15 1.67
C ILE A 19 -0.31 3.03 0.94
N GLY A 20 -0.42 4.32 1.30
CA GLY A 20 -1.17 5.36 0.59
C GLY A 20 -2.61 4.93 0.24
N PRO A 21 -2.93 4.67 -1.04
CA PRO A 21 -4.26 4.25 -1.48
C PRO A 21 -4.76 2.95 -0.83
N VAL A 22 -3.87 1.99 -0.54
CA VAL A 22 -4.24 0.71 0.08
C VAL A 22 -4.76 0.93 1.49
N PHE A 23 -4.15 1.86 2.25
CA PHE A 23 -4.59 2.21 3.61
C PHE A 23 -6.06 2.65 3.62
N PHE A 24 -6.46 3.54 2.71
CA PHE A 24 -7.85 4.02 2.64
C PHE A 24 -8.82 2.91 2.24
N VAL A 25 -8.43 2.06 1.29
CA VAL A 25 -9.26 0.94 0.84
C VAL A 25 -9.40 -0.13 1.93
N LEU A 26 -8.37 -0.38 2.72
CA LEU A 26 -8.41 -1.29 3.87
C LEU A 26 -9.39 -0.77 4.92
N LEU A 27 -9.28 0.50 5.31
CA LEU A 27 -10.18 1.12 6.29
C LEU A 27 -11.64 1.16 5.81
N GLU A 28 -11.86 1.52 4.54
CA GLU A 28 -13.19 1.45 3.92
C GLU A 28 -13.75 0.03 3.99
N THR A 29 -12.95 -0.97 3.62
CA THR A 29 -13.38 -2.38 3.61
C THR A 29 -13.71 -2.84 5.04
N ALA A 30 -12.90 -2.47 6.02
CA ALA A 30 -13.13 -2.82 7.43
C ALA A 30 -14.40 -2.17 7.98
N ALA A 31 -14.63 -0.89 7.67
CA ALA A 31 -15.80 -0.15 8.11
C ALA A 31 -17.10 -0.63 7.44
N THR A 32 -17.07 -0.89 6.13
CA THR A 32 -18.27 -1.16 5.32
C THR A 32 -18.60 -2.64 5.17
N LYS A 33 -17.58 -3.51 5.04
CA LYS A 33 -17.73 -4.96 4.83
C LYS A 33 -17.32 -5.80 6.04
N GLY A 34 -16.71 -5.17 7.05
CA GLY A 34 -16.32 -5.79 8.32
C GLY A 34 -14.93 -6.43 8.30
N PHE A 35 -14.45 -6.77 9.50
CA PHE A 35 -13.09 -7.28 9.75
C PHE A 35 -12.68 -8.45 8.85
N ARG A 36 -13.52 -9.49 8.68
CA ARG A 36 -13.16 -10.65 7.86
C ARG A 36 -12.90 -10.29 6.39
N ALA A 37 -13.65 -9.32 5.85
CA ALA A 37 -13.46 -8.87 4.48
C ALA A 37 -12.17 -8.05 4.34
N ALA A 38 -11.87 -7.21 5.33
CA ALA A 38 -10.63 -6.44 5.37
C ALA A 38 -9.41 -7.34 5.52
N MET A 39 -9.44 -8.35 6.39
CA MET A 39 -8.37 -9.34 6.52
C MET A 39 -8.06 -10.06 5.21
N VAL A 40 -9.09 -10.46 4.45
CA VAL A 40 -8.86 -11.12 3.15
C VAL A 40 -8.26 -10.18 2.12
N PHE A 41 -8.69 -8.92 2.09
CA PHE A 41 -8.05 -7.89 1.28
C PHE A 41 -6.58 -7.72 1.68
N ASP A 42 -6.31 -7.63 2.98
CA ASP A 42 -4.98 -7.41 3.55
C ASP A 42 -4.02 -8.59 3.30
N LEU A 43 -4.53 -9.83 3.32
CA LEU A 43 -3.75 -11.00 2.89
C LEU A 43 -3.30 -10.90 1.44
N GLY A 44 -4.11 -10.28 0.57
CA GLY A 44 -3.70 -9.96 -0.80
C GLY A 44 -2.55 -8.96 -0.82
N VAL A 45 -2.63 -7.91 -0.01
CA VAL A 45 -1.58 -6.87 0.15
C VAL A 45 -0.27 -7.51 0.58
N VAL A 46 -0.28 -8.28 1.69
CA VAL A 46 0.88 -9.00 2.22
C VAL A 46 1.47 -9.96 1.20
N THR A 47 0.64 -10.62 0.39
CA THR A 47 1.15 -11.52 -0.65
C THR A 47 1.94 -10.74 -1.71
N ALA A 48 1.50 -9.55 -2.10
CA ALA A 48 2.27 -8.69 -3.00
C ALA A 48 3.59 -8.23 -2.35
N ASP A 49 3.60 -7.94 -1.04
CA ASP A 49 4.83 -7.62 -0.30
C ASP A 49 5.82 -8.79 -0.31
N ILE A 50 5.35 -10.00 -0.06
CA ILE A 50 6.17 -11.22 -0.12
C ILE A 50 6.76 -11.40 -1.52
N VAL A 51 6.00 -11.12 -2.57
CA VAL A 51 6.50 -11.14 -3.95
C VAL A 51 7.61 -10.10 -4.15
N PHE A 52 7.45 -8.88 -3.65
CA PHE A 52 8.49 -7.85 -3.75
C PHE A 52 9.74 -8.18 -2.95
N ILE A 53 9.60 -8.73 -1.74
CA ILE A 53 10.72 -9.22 -0.95
C ILE A 53 11.44 -10.32 -1.73
N ALA A 54 10.72 -11.29 -2.30
CA ALA A 54 11.32 -12.35 -3.11
C ALA A 54 12.07 -11.78 -4.33
N ILE A 55 11.49 -10.82 -5.04
CA ILE A 55 12.15 -10.11 -6.14
C ILE A 55 13.44 -9.44 -5.64
N ALA A 56 13.41 -8.78 -4.48
CA ALA A 56 14.59 -8.13 -3.91
C ALA A 56 15.70 -9.15 -3.55
N PHE A 57 15.34 -10.32 -3.03
CA PHE A 57 16.28 -11.38 -2.67
C PHE A 57 16.93 -12.06 -3.88
N PHE A 58 16.15 -12.38 -4.91
CA PHE A 58 16.63 -13.19 -6.04
C PHE A 58 17.14 -12.37 -7.22
N SER A 59 16.92 -11.06 -7.23
CA SER A 59 17.36 -10.18 -8.30
C SER A 59 18.72 -9.56 -8.01
N SER A 60 19.45 -9.17 -9.06
CA SER A 60 20.72 -8.47 -8.88
C SER A 60 20.49 -7.04 -8.40
N TYR A 61 21.40 -6.53 -7.57
CA TYR A 61 21.38 -5.13 -7.10
C TYR A 61 21.20 -4.12 -8.24
N ARG A 62 21.86 -4.35 -9.38
CA ARG A 62 21.75 -3.50 -10.59
C ARG A 62 20.37 -3.56 -11.23
N LEU A 63 19.77 -4.74 -11.32
CA LEU A 63 18.45 -4.92 -11.92
C LEU A 63 17.37 -4.27 -11.06
N ILE A 64 17.43 -4.47 -9.74
CA ILE A 64 16.49 -3.86 -8.79
C ILE A 64 16.55 -2.32 -8.83
N ASN A 65 17.76 -1.73 -8.83
CA ASN A 65 17.92 -0.28 -8.91
C ASN A 65 17.42 0.30 -10.24
N ARG A 66 17.53 -0.46 -11.33
CA ARG A 66 16.98 -0.01 -12.62
C ARG A 66 15.46 -0.07 -12.64
N ILE A 67 14.87 -1.16 -12.14
CA ILE A 67 13.43 -1.39 -12.16
C ILE A 67 12.71 -0.35 -11.29
N LYS A 68 13.16 -0.14 -10.05
CA LYS A 68 12.46 0.75 -9.11
C LYS A 68 12.34 2.21 -9.59
N ASP A 69 13.31 2.65 -10.40
CA ASP A 69 13.42 4.02 -10.92
C ASP A 69 12.90 4.12 -12.36
N ASP A 70 12.32 3.05 -12.92
CA ASP A 70 11.80 3.03 -14.29
C ASP A 70 10.51 3.86 -14.40
N PRO A 71 10.52 4.98 -15.17
CA PRO A 71 9.34 5.82 -15.38
C PRO A 71 8.12 5.06 -15.87
N ALA A 72 8.32 3.98 -16.64
CA ALA A 72 7.24 3.16 -17.15
C ALA A 72 6.42 2.51 -16.02
N LEU A 73 7.06 2.10 -14.91
CA LEU A 73 6.35 1.54 -13.76
C LEU A 73 5.48 2.59 -13.06
N PHE A 74 5.99 3.81 -12.89
CA PHE A 74 5.24 4.92 -12.30
C PHE A 74 4.02 5.28 -13.15
N ILE A 75 4.21 5.41 -14.47
CA ILE A 75 3.13 5.73 -15.40
C ILE A 75 2.09 4.59 -15.43
N PHE A 76 2.53 3.34 -15.52
CA PHE A 76 1.64 2.18 -15.59
C PHE A 76 0.85 1.98 -14.29
N GLY A 77 1.54 1.98 -13.14
CA GLY A 77 0.90 1.81 -11.84
C GLY A 77 -0.09 2.94 -11.54
N GLY A 78 0.30 4.18 -11.84
CA GLY A 78 -0.57 5.33 -11.70
C GLY A 78 -1.79 5.30 -12.63
N LEU A 79 -1.62 4.89 -13.90
CA LEU A 79 -2.74 4.75 -14.85
C LEU A 79 -3.77 3.72 -14.38
N ILE A 80 -3.34 2.55 -13.88
CA ILE A 80 -4.25 1.54 -13.33
C ILE A 80 -5.00 2.12 -12.13
N MET A 81 -4.30 2.84 -11.25
CA MET A 81 -4.89 3.42 -10.04
C MET A 81 -5.92 4.52 -10.37
N VAL A 82 -5.59 5.42 -11.29
CA VAL A 82 -6.53 6.44 -11.81
C VAL A 82 -7.76 5.77 -12.43
N THR A 83 -7.53 4.79 -13.30
CA THR A 83 -8.62 4.06 -13.97
C THR A 83 -9.53 3.38 -12.95
N TYR A 84 -8.96 2.71 -11.95
CA TYR A 84 -9.71 2.08 -10.87
C TYR A 84 -10.52 3.09 -10.05
N GLY A 85 -9.89 4.22 -9.68
CA GLY A 85 -10.55 5.32 -8.97
C GLY A 85 -11.73 5.92 -9.76
N ILE A 86 -11.55 6.17 -11.07
CA ILE A 86 -12.61 6.66 -11.96
C ILE A 86 -13.75 5.66 -12.06
N ILE A 87 -13.47 4.38 -12.34
CA ILE A 87 -14.50 3.33 -12.44
C ILE A 87 -15.28 3.22 -11.12
N SER A 88 -14.59 3.25 -9.98
CA SER A 88 -15.20 3.22 -8.65
C SER A 88 -16.12 4.42 -8.43
N PHE A 89 -15.66 5.63 -8.77
CA PHE A 89 -16.44 6.86 -8.64
C PHE A 89 -17.68 6.88 -9.54
N LEU A 90 -17.56 6.42 -10.79
CA LEU A 90 -18.68 6.36 -11.74
C LEU A 90 -19.74 5.34 -11.31
N LYS A 91 -19.33 4.16 -10.83
CA LYS A 91 -20.24 3.15 -10.26
C LYS A 91 -21.03 3.71 -9.08
N LEU A 92 -20.37 4.51 -8.23
CA LEU A 92 -21.02 5.16 -7.09
C LEU A 92 -22.15 6.09 -7.52
N ARG A 93 -21.93 6.89 -8.58
CA ARG A 93 -22.92 7.83 -9.12
C ARG A 93 -24.11 7.12 -9.76
N ARG A 94 -23.89 5.96 -10.39
CA ARG A 94 -24.95 5.13 -10.98
C ARG A 94 -25.82 4.52 -9.88
N ASN A 95 -25.22 3.92 -8.85
CA ASN A 95 -25.97 3.26 -7.79
C ASN A 95 -26.74 4.27 -6.90
N ALA A 96 -26.20 5.47 -6.71
CA ALA A 96 -26.91 6.56 -6.00
C ALA A 96 -28.17 7.05 -6.75
N LYS A 97 -28.25 6.86 -8.07
CA LYS A 97 -29.45 7.18 -8.88
C LYS A 97 -30.47 6.05 -8.92
N VAL A 98 -30.07 4.81 -8.62
CA VAL A 98 -30.94 3.62 -8.66
C VAL A 98 -31.60 3.37 -7.30
N GLN A 99 -31.00 3.82 -6.20
CA GLN A 99 -31.55 3.68 -4.83
C GLN A 99 -32.87 4.44 -4.55
N THR A 100 -33.43 5.15 -5.53
CA THR A 100 -34.81 5.66 -5.48
C THR A 100 -35.87 4.60 -5.81
N GLU A 101 -35.48 3.43 -6.30
CA GLU A 101 -36.39 2.32 -6.62
C GLU A 101 -35.87 1.04 -5.95
N GLU A 102 -36.44 0.73 -4.79
CA GLU A 102 -36.25 -0.48 -3.97
C GLU A 102 -34.87 -0.76 -3.34
N PRO A 103 -34.82 -1.17 -2.06
CA PRO A 103 -33.61 -1.67 -1.46
C PRO A 103 -33.43 -3.11 -1.95
N GLU A 104 -32.79 -3.29 -3.11
CA GLU A 104 -32.13 -4.55 -3.37
C GLU A 104 -31.15 -4.77 -2.23
N LEU A 105 -31.54 -5.66 -1.31
CA LEU A 105 -30.66 -6.39 -0.42
C LEU A 105 -29.67 -7.10 -1.35
N GLU A 106 -28.66 -6.37 -1.80
CA GLU A 106 -27.52 -6.88 -2.53
C GLU A 106 -26.94 -7.92 -1.59
N ILE A 107 -27.32 -9.17 -1.82
CA ILE A 107 -26.86 -10.33 -1.08
C ILE A 107 -25.36 -10.17 -1.12
N ILE A 108 -24.77 -9.82 0.02
CA ILE A 108 -23.34 -9.64 0.17
C ILE A 108 -22.74 -11.03 0.02
N LYS A 109 -22.69 -11.56 -1.21
CA LYS A 109 -21.79 -12.62 -1.60
C LYS A 109 -20.43 -11.99 -1.38
N LYS A 110 -19.86 -12.26 -0.21
CA LYS A 110 -18.51 -11.88 0.16
C LYS A 110 -17.59 -12.59 -0.83
N ASN A 111 -17.37 -11.97 -1.98
CA ASN A 111 -16.45 -12.47 -2.98
C ASN A 111 -15.04 -12.21 -2.44
N TYR A 112 -14.65 -13.06 -1.48
CA TYR A 112 -13.37 -13.00 -0.79
C TYR A 112 -12.21 -13.13 -1.79
N GLY A 113 -12.35 -13.93 -2.84
CA GLY A 113 -11.37 -14.00 -3.93
C GLY A 113 -11.19 -12.65 -4.64
N SER A 114 -12.28 -11.95 -4.97
CA SER A 114 -12.19 -10.61 -5.56
C SER A 114 -11.56 -9.58 -4.60
N LEU A 115 -11.84 -9.68 -3.29
CA LEU A 115 -11.22 -8.79 -2.28
C LEU A 115 -9.73 -9.04 -2.14
N TYR A 116 -9.32 -10.31 -2.10
CA TYR A 116 -7.91 -10.71 -2.08
C TYR A 116 -7.18 -10.20 -3.31
N LEU A 117 -7.70 -10.48 -4.51
CA LEU A 117 -7.08 -10.03 -5.76
C LEU A 117 -7.04 -8.50 -5.85
N LYS A 118 -8.07 -7.81 -5.35
CA LYS A 118 -8.08 -6.35 -5.26
C LYS A 118 -6.96 -5.84 -4.36
N GLY A 119 -6.74 -6.44 -3.18
CA GLY A 119 -5.65 -6.07 -2.27
C GLY A 119 -4.29 -6.33 -2.89
N PHE A 120 -4.10 -7.53 -3.46
CA PHE A 120 -2.88 -7.90 -4.17
C PHE A 120 -2.55 -6.93 -5.29
N LEU A 121 -3.47 -6.71 -6.24
CA LEU A 121 -3.22 -5.84 -7.39
C LEU A 121 -2.96 -4.40 -6.97
N LEU A 122 -3.73 -3.87 -6.01
CA LEU A 122 -3.56 -2.49 -5.57
C LEU A 122 -2.20 -2.26 -4.90
N ASN A 123 -1.70 -3.26 -4.16
CA ASN A 123 -0.36 -3.18 -3.57
C ASN A 123 0.75 -3.44 -4.61
N PHE A 124 0.54 -4.39 -5.52
CA PHE A 124 1.50 -4.75 -6.56
C PHE A 124 1.75 -3.64 -7.59
N ILE A 125 0.74 -2.83 -7.91
CA ILE A 125 0.93 -1.65 -8.79
C ILE A 125 1.52 -0.44 -8.05
N ASN A 126 1.63 -0.50 -6.72
CA ASN A 126 2.12 0.62 -5.92
C ASN A 126 3.65 0.66 -5.95
N VAL A 127 4.21 1.47 -6.85
CA VAL A 127 5.66 1.63 -7.02
C VAL A 127 6.34 2.12 -5.74
N GLY A 128 5.64 2.87 -4.88
CA GLY A 128 6.17 3.29 -3.58
C GLY A 128 6.44 2.11 -2.64
N VAL A 129 5.62 1.06 -2.69
CA VAL A 129 5.80 -0.15 -1.88
C VAL A 129 6.94 -1.00 -2.44
N LEU A 130 7.04 -1.14 -3.76
CA LEU A 130 8.21 -1.75 -4.40
C LEU A 130 9.49 -1.02 -3.99
N GLY A 131 9.51 0.31 -4.12
CA GLY A 131 10.65 1.15 -3.73
C GLY A 131 11.01 1.02 -2.25
N PHE A 132 10.02 0.92 -1.37
CA PHE A 132 10.22 0.66 0.06
C PHE A 132 10.96 -0.66 0.30
N TRP A 133 10.47 -1.78 -0.24
CA TRP A 133 11.10 -3.09 -0.04
C TRP A 133 12.52 -3.14 -0.59
N VAL A 134 12.73 -2.51 -1.75
CA VAL A 134 14.05 -2.37 -2.35
C VAL A 134 14.99 -1.53 -1.49
N LEU A 135 14.54 -0.38 -1.01
CA LEU A 135 15.35 0.49 -0.15
C LEU A 135 15.74 -0.22 1.14
N ILE A 136 14.79 -0.91 1.77
CA ILE A 136 15.03 -1.68 3.00
C ILE A 136 16.06 -2.79 2.75
N PHE A 137 15.92 -3.54 1.65
CA PHE A 137 16.87 -4.58 1.28
C PHE A 137 18.29 -4.02 1.07
N ILE A 138 18.42 -2.89 0.38
CA ILE A 138 19.72 -2.25 0.11
C ILE A 138 20.36 -1.71 1.40
N THR A 139 19.57 -1.07 2.26
CA THR A 139 20.06 -0.44 3.48
C THR A 139 20.41 -1.45 4.56
N PHE A 140 19.57 -2.48 4.77
CA PHE A 140 19.71 -3.44 5.86
C PHE A 140 20.32 -4.78 5.43
N GLY A 141 20.27 -5.14 4.14
CA GLY A 141 20.88 -6.38 3.64
C GLY A 141 22.36 -6.55 4.02
N PRO A 142 23.22 -5.53 3.78
CA PRO A 142 24.63 -5.60 4.15
C PRO A 142 24.89 -5.74 5.66
N SER A 143 24.12 -5.04 6.51
CA SER A 143 24.27 -5.12 7.97
C SER A 143 23.77 -6.45 8.54
N LEU A 144 22.86 -7.12 7.82
CA LEU A 144 22.43 -8.49 8.08
C LEU A 144 23.32 -9.53 7.39
N GLN A 145 24.45 -9.12 6.79
CA GLN A 145 25.45 -9.95 6.10
C GLN A 145 24.88 -10.75 4.92
N LEU A 146 23.73 -10.34 4.39
CA LEU A 146 22.98 -11.08 3.38
C LEU A 146 22.67 -12.54 3.79
N ASP A 147 22.68 -12.82 5.11
CA ASP A 147 22.39 -14.14 5.64
C ASP A 147 20.89 -14.43 5.53
N TYR A 148 20.56 -15.58 4.94
CA TYR A 148 19.17 -15.96 4.68
C TYR A 148 18.33 -16.03 5.97
N SER A 149 18.87 -16.58 7.05
CA SER A 149 18.12 -16.72 8.31
C SER A 149 17.89 -15.37 8.98
N ARG A 150 18.89 -14.49 8.97
CA ARG A 150 18.77 -13.15 9.58
C ARG A 150 17.84 -12.26 8.78
N MET A 151 17.96 -12.27 7.46
CA MET A 151 17.10 -11.46 6.61
C MET A 151 15.65 -11.94 6.64
N SER A 152 15.40 -13.26 6.58
CA SER A 152 14.04 -13.80 6.69
C SER A 152 13.40 -13.42 8.03
N LEU A 153 14.14 -13.50 9.15
CA LEU A 153 13.66 -13.07 10.46
C LEU A 153 13.35 -11.57 10.51
N PHE A 154 14.23 -10.74 9.94
CA PHE A 154 14.03 -9.29 9.85
C PHE A 154 12.78 -8.94 9.03
N PHE A 155 12.65 -9.46 7.81
CA PHE A 155 11.47 -9.20 6.95
C PHE A 155 10.18 -9.75 7.56
N ALA A 156 10.23 -10.92 8.20
CA ALA A 156 9.10 -11.46 8.96
C ALA A 156 8.71 -10.56 10.13
N SER A 157 9.68 -9.92 10.81
CA SER A 157 9.40 -8.93 11.86
C SER A 157 8.71 -7.68 11.30
N VAL A 158 9.15 -7.17 10.14
CA VAL A 158 8.51 -6.04 9.46
C VAL A 158 7.05 -6.39 9.11
N ILE A 159 6.81 -7.50 8.41
CA ILE A 159 5.47 -7.95 8.01
C ILE A 159 4.60 -8.26 9.23
N GLY A 160 5.15 -8.93 10.24
CA GLY A 160 4.43 -9.28 11.46
C GLY A 160 3.99 -8.04 12.23
N THR A 161 4.88 -7.06 12.38
CA THR A 161 4.54 -5.78 13.01
C THR A 161 3.49 -5.03 12.22
N TYR A 162 3.67 -4.95 10.90
CA TYR A 162 2.72 -4.35 9.97
C TYR A 162 1.31 -4.97 10.12
N LEU A 163 1.20 -6.29 10.08
CA LEU A 163 -0.06 -7.04 10.25
C LEU A 163 -0.72 -6.77 11.61
N VAL A 164 0.06 -6.73 12.70
CA VAL A 164 -0.47 -6.43 14.04
C VAL A 164 -1.09 -5.04 14.07
N VAL A 165 -0.40 -4.05 13.52
CA VAL A 165 -0.91 -2.67 13.47
C VAL A 165 -2.15 -2.58 12.57
N ASP A 166 -2.16 -3.28 11.44
CA ASP A 166 -3.32 -3.32 10.53
C ASP A 166 -4.54 -4.00 11.18
N ILE A 167 -4.34 -5.09 11.92
CA ILE A 167 -5.42 -5.70 12.71
C ILE A 167 -6.02 -4.67 13.67
N MET A 168 -5.18 -3.90 14.38
CA MET A 168 -5.66 -2.84 15.28
C MET A 168 -6.45 -1.76 14.51
N LYS A 169 -5.95 -1.31 13.36
CA LYS A 169 -6.64 -0.35 12.49
C LYS A 169 -7.99 -0.88 12.00
N MET A 170 -8.05 -2.14 11.55
CA MET A 170 -9.28 -2.79 11.11
C MET A 170 -10.30 -2.92 12.25
N LEU A 171 -9.85 -3.26 13.46
CA LEU A 171 -10.71 -3.35 14.64
C LEU A 171 -11.25 -1.97 15.05
N LEU A 172 -10.43 -0.92 14.97
CA LEU A 172 -10.85 0.46 15.19
C LEU A 172 -11.87 0.91 14.13
N ALA A 173 -11.60 0.67 12.85
CA ALA A 173 -12.53 0.96 11.76
C ALA A 173 -13.87 0.23 11.92
N LYS A 174 -13.84 -1.03 12.40
CA LYS A 174 -15.06 -1.78 12.71
C LYS A 174 -15.91 -1.12 13.80
N LYS A 175 -15.32 -0.44 14.79
CA LYS A 175 -16.10 0.31 15.80
C LYS A 175 -16.91 1.46 15.18
N LEU A 176 -16.46 2.00 14.05
CA LEU A 176 -17.19 3.02 13.30
C LEU A 176 -18.37 2.44 12.49
N LYS A 177 -18.59 1.11 12.47
CA LYS A 177 -19.68 0.47 11.72
C LYS A 177 -21.05 1.07 12.06
N ASN A 178 -21.31 1.44 13.31
CA ASN A 178 -22.58 2.03 13.73
C ASN A 178 -22.83 3.43 13.12
N LYS A 179 -21.79 4.08 12.59
CA LYS A 179 -21.89 5.36 11.86
C LYS A 179 -21.97 5.17 10.34
N MET A 180 -21.92 3.93 9.84
CA MET A 180 -21.94 3.61 8.40
C MET A 180 -23.37 3.56 7.85
N THR A 181 -24.07 4.69 7.93
CA THR A 181 -25.34 4.89 7.21
C THR A 181 -25.11 4.85 5.69
N PRO A 182 -26.13 4.57 4.86
CA PRO A 182 -25.97 4.55 3.39
C PRO A 182 -25.28 5.81 2.84
N GLU A 183 -25.63 7.00 3.35
CA GLU A 183 -24.99 8.26 2.99
C GLU A 183 -23.52 8.33 3.38
N ASN A 184 -23.17 7.88 4.59
CA ASN A 184 -21.78 7.91 5.06
C ASN A 184 -20.92 6.88 4.31
N ILE A 185 -21.46 5.72 3.98
CA ILE A 185 -20.81 4.73 3.11
C ILE A 185 -20.54 5.35 1.74
N LEU A 186 -21.51 6.08 1.17
CA LEU A 186 -21.34 6.77 -0.10
C LEU A 186 -20.21 7.81 -0.02
N LYS A 187 -20.20 8.64 1.04
CA LYS A 187 -19.16 9.65 1.27
C LYS A 187 -17.76 9.02 1.37
N ILE A 188 -17.61 7.95 2.14
CA ILE A 188 -16.32 7.26 2.29
C ILE A 188 -15.86 6.68 0.95
N LYS A 189 -16.72 5.94 0.24
CA LYS A 189 -16.40 5.38 -1.09
C LYS A 189 -16.01 6.47 -2.09
N LYS A 190 -16.69 7.62 -2.04
CA LYS A 190 -16.36 8.79 -2.87
C LYS A 190 -14.97 9.32 -2.55
N ILE A 191 -14.67 9.53 -1.26
CA ILE A 191 -13.36 10.00 -0.78
C ILE A 191 -12.27 9.01 -1.20
N THR A 192 -12.42 7.72 -0.94
CA THR A 192 -11.45 6.70 -1.36
C THR A 192 -11.19 6.73 -2.87
N SER A 193 -12.26 6.87 -3.67
CA SER A 193 -12.13 6.91 -5.14
C SER A 193 -11.38 8.16 -5.61
N ILE A 194 -11.63 9.32 -4.99
CA ILE A 194 -10.90 10.56 -5.28
C ILE A 194 -9.43 10.44 -4.86
N LEU A 195 -9.16 9.88 -3.67
CA LEU A 195 -7.79 9.66 -3.20
C LEU A 195 -7.01 8.75 -4.16
N LEU A 196 -7.62 7.66 -4.65
CA LEU A 196 -7.01 6.79 -5.65
C LEU A 196 -6.62 7.55 -6.93
N ILE A 197 -7.49 8.44 -7.42
CA ILE A 197 -7.19 9.28 -8.58
C ILE A 197 -6.03 10.22 -8.29
N ILE A 198 -6.04 10.89 -7.12
CA ILE A 198 -4.97 11.81 -6.71
C ILE A 198 -3.63 11.06 -6.61
N PHE A 199 -3.58 9.93 -5.88
CA PHE A 199 -2.36 9.12 -5.78
C PHE A 199 -1.88 8.62 -7.14
N GLY A 200 -2.81 8.16 -7.99
CA GLY A 200 -2.46 7.70 -9.33
C GLY A 200 -1.83 8.82 -10.18
N ILE A 201 -2.43 10.01 -10.19
CA ILE A 201 -1.86 11.19 -10.89
C ILE A 201 -0.51 11.58 -10.28
N SER A 202 -0.39 11.64 -8.95
CA SER A 202 0.87 11.99 -8.27
C SER A 202 2.00 11.03 -8.62
N ILE A 203 1.75 9.72 -8.69
CA ILE A 203 2.74 8.72 -9.10
C ILE A 203 3.10 8.89 -10.58
N MET A 204 2.13 9.13 -11.47
CA MET A 204 2.40 9.38 -12.89
C MET A 204 3.28 10.62 -13.09
N LEU A 205 3.04 11.69 -12.32
CA LEU A 205 3.85 12.91 -12.36
C LEU A 205 5.30 12.65 -11.94
N GLN A 206 5.55 11.79 -10.95
CA GLN A 206 6.91 11.37 -10.59
C GLN A 206 7.62 10.63 -11.73
N GLY A 207 6.89 9.80 -12.48
CA GLY A 207 7.43 9.15 -13.68
C GLY A 207 7.74 10.14 -14.81
N TRP A 208 6.88 11.15 -15.01
CA TRP A 208 7.03 12.12 -16.09
C TRP A 208 8.08 13.20 -15.80
N PHE A 209 8.25 13.57 -14.52
CA PHE A 209 9.20 14.57 -14.05
C PHE A 209 10.12 13.99 -12.96
N PRO A 210 11.09 13.12 -13.30
CA PRO A 210 12.02 12.55 -12.31
C PRO A 210 12.91 13.60 -11.64
N SER A 211 13.02 14.80 -12.22
CA SER A 211 13.86 15.91 -11.71
C SER A 211 13.42 16.44 -10.35
N ASP A 212 12.15 16.30 -9.98
CA ASP A 212 11.65 16.75 -8.67
C ASP A 212 12.13 15.84 -7.53
N GLN A 213 12.55 14.61 -7.83
CA GLN A 213 13.22 13.74 -6.87
C GLN A 213 14.62 14.25 -6.52
N LYS A 214 15.29 14.99 -7.40
CA LYS A 214 16.57 15.65 -7.08
C LYS A 214 16.35 16.82 -6.14
N PHE A 215 15.37 17.68 -6.39
CA PHE A 215 15.15 18.88 -5.57
C PHE A 215 14.79 18.56 -4.12
N VAL A 216 13.97 17.52 -3.89
CA VAL A 216 13.64 17.05 -2.52
C VAL A 216 14.84 16.35 -1.87
N LYS A 217 15.62 15.58 -2.62
CA LYS A 217 16.82 14.90 -2.11
C LYS A 217 17.93 15.89 -1.76
N ASP A 218 18.13 16.90 -2.60
CA ASP A 218 19.05 18.02 -2.37
C ASP A 218 18.62 18.85 -1.16
N ALA A 219 17.32 19.12 -1.00
CA ALA A 219 16.81 19.84 0.19
C ALA A 219 16.93 19.03 1.49
N VAL A 220 16.81 17.70 1.44
CA VAL A 220 17.01 16.81 2.59
C VAL A 220 18.50 16.67 2.92
N ASP A 221 19.37 16.60 1.91
CA ASP A 221 20.84 16.55 2.09
C ASP A 221 21.41 17.87 2.64
N ILE A 222 20.74 19.02 2.40
CA ILE A 222 21.07 20.32 3.01
C ILE A 222 20.71 20.37 4.52
N ILE A 223 19.73 19.58 4.96
CA ILE A 223 19.24 19.57 6.35
C ILE A 223 19.84 18.41 7.17
N GLY A 224 20.39 17.38 6.51
CA GLY A 224 21.12 16.28 7.14
C GLY A 224 22.48 16.74 7.71
N PRO A 225 22.95 16.15 8.82
CA PRO A 225 24.26 16.51 9.36
C PRO A 225 25.34 16.17 8.32
N HIS A 226 26.10 17.18 7.90
CA HIS A 226 27.27 17.01 7.05
C HIS A 226 28.25 16.01 7.69
N GLU A 227 28.24 14.77 7.23
CA GLU A 227 29.34 13.85 7.49
C GLU A 227 30.55 14.39 6.71
N LYS A 228 31.46 15.06 7.44
CA LYS A 228 32.75 15.48 6.91
C LYS A 228 33.51 14.25 6.45
N SER A 229 33.60 14.06 5.14
CA SER A 229 34.51 13.11 4.50
C SER A 229 35.95 13.41 4.92
N ARG A 230 36.63 12.41 5.48
CA ARG A 230 38.10 12.25 5.38
C ARG A 230 38.39 11.10 4.44
#